data_AF-A0A2C9SWS0-F1
#
_entry.id   AF-A0A2C9SWS0-F1
#
_cell.length_a   1.000
_cell.length_b   1.000
_cell.length_c   1.000
_cell.angle_alpha   90.00
_cell.angle_beta   90.00
_cell.angle_gamma   90.00
#
_symmetry.space_group_name_H-M   'P 1'
#
loop_
_entity.id
_entity.type
_entity.pdbx_description
1 polymer ?
#
loop_
_entity_poly.entity_id
_entity_poly.type
_entity_poly.pdbx_seq_one_letter_code
_entity_poly.pdbx_strand_id
1 'polypeptide(L)'
;MQLAAARQRLADAAVEYAATSDGLCETYRRFELASGAERDELRAVYLGGLSLADQEFQRRCALGHSRDEDGPLQALPVGSFDDPLGRALIEGQIMGWARVGRGTHPVVVVGLMRLLPDQRTRERLRLRDSADPLLGTFTSTLPEVLRRAWADAETRAKVQRFLGTHASVVGGLIT
;
A
#
# COMPACT_ATOMS: atom_id res chain seq x y z
N MET A 1 31.09 14.85 14.07
CA MET A 1 30.44 13.60 14.56
C MET A 1 28.93 13.73 14.76
N GLN A 2 28.41 14.80 15.38
CA GLN A 2 26.96 14.95 15.64
C GLN A 2 26.09 14.96 14.38
N LEU A 3 26.53 15.59 13.28
CA LEU A 3 25.78 15.64 12.02
C LEU A 3 25.62 14.25 11.36
N ALA A 4 26.68 13.43 11.36
CA ALA A 4 26.62 12.08 10.81
C ALA A 4 25.65 11.19 11.60
N ALA A 5 25.71 11.25 12.94
CA ALA A 5 24.78 10.54 13.80
C ALA A 5 23.33 11.02 13.61
N ALA A 6 23.12 12.32 13.43
CA ALA A 6 21.78 12.87 13.16
C ALA A 6 21.22 12.40 11.82
N ARG A 7 22.05 12.35 10.76
CA ARG A 7 21.68 11.80 9.45
C ARG A 7 21.32 10.33 9.54
N GLN A 8 22.09 9.54 10.28
CA GLN A 8 21.80 8.13 10.47
C GLN A 8 20.44 7.94 11.16
N ARG A 9 20.18 8.66 12.25
CA ARG A 9 18.88 8.60 12.95
C ARG A 9 17.70 8.96 12.03
N LEU A 10 17.88 9.93 11.13
CA LEU A 10 16.83 10.28 10.17
C LEU A 10 16.60 9.14 9.15
N ALA A 11 17.67 8.50 8.69
CA ALA A 11 17.57 7.35 7.79
C ALA A 11 16.89 6.16 8.47
N ASP A 12 17.25 5.86 9.72
CA ASP A 12 16.65 4.78 10.51
C ASP A 12 15.15 5.05 10.73
N ALA A 13 14.79 6.28 11.12
CA ALA A 13 13.39 6.68 11.30
C ALA A 13 12.57 6.59 10.01
N ALA A 14 13.19 6.88 8.85
CA ALA A 14 12.53 6.72 7.56
C ALA A 14 12.24 5.24 7.25
N VAL A 15 13.17 4.34 7.58
CA VAL A 15 12.98 2.88 7.44
C VAL A 15 11.91 2.37 8.41
N GLU A 16 11.94 2.81 9.67
CA GLU A 16 10.93 2.45 10.67
C GLU A 16 9.53 2.90 10.23
N TYR A 17 9.41 4.11 9.69
CA TYR A 17 8.16 4.60 9.16
C TYR A 17 7.70 3.77 7.95
N ALA A 18 8.60 3.45 7.02
CA ALA A 18 8.32 2.61 5.85
C ALA A 18 7.95 1.16 6.20
N ALA A 19 8.23 0.69 7.43
CA ALA A 19 7.77 -0.61 7.92
C ALA A 19 6.28 -0.60 8.35
N THR A 20 5.68 0.57 8.52
CA THR A 20 4.23 0.70 8.77
C THR A 20 3.44 0.61 7.46
N SER A 21 2.18 0.18 7.51
CA SER A 21 1.35 0.09 6.30
C SER A 21 1.17 1.42 5.57
N ASP A 22 1.04 2.53 6.31
CA ASP A 22 0.90 3.87 5.72
C ASP A 22 2.23 4.37 5.17
N GLY A 23 3.30 4.27 5.97
CA GLY A 23 4.61 4.75 5.54
C GLY A 23 5.13 3.96 4.35
N LEU A 24 4.89 2.65 4.29
CA LEU A 24 5.24 1.84 3.14
C LEU A 24 4.59 2.36 1.85
N CYS A 25 3.26 2.59 1.87
CA CYS A 25 2.55 2.97 0.65
C CYS A 25 2.87 4.41 0.24
N GLU A 26 3.13 5.32 1.19
CA GLU A 26 3.64 6.68 0.93
C GLU A 26 5.06 6.66 0.34
N THR A 27 5.99 5.92 0.96
CA THR A 27 7.37 5.76 0.46
C THR A 27 7.36 5.14 -0.94
N TYR A 28 6.55 4.10 -1.16
CA TYR A 28 6.47 3.44 -2.46
C TYR A 28 5.86 4.34 -3.54
N ARG A 29 4.80 5.11 -3.23
CA ARG A 29 4.23 6.10 -4.16
C ARG A 29 5.26 7.14 -4.55
N ARG A 30 6.03 7.67 -3.60
CA ARG A 30 7.13 8.60 -3.88
C ARG A 30 8.20 7.95 -4.74
N PHE A 31 8.58 6.70 -4.44
CA PHE A 31 9.54 5.94 -5.24
C PHE A 31 9.06 5.78 -6.69
N GLU A 32 7.79 5.44 -6.91
CA GLU A 32 7.23 5.27 -8.26
C GLU A 32 7.36 6.55 -9.09
N LEU A 33 7.16 7.72 -8.47
CA LEU A 33 7.19 9.05 -9.11
C LEU A 33 8.61 9.67 -9.18
N ALA A 34 9.54 9.23 -8.36
CA ALA A 34 10.89 9.78 -8.29
C ALA A 34 11.78 9.30 -9.44
N SER A 35 12.82 10.08 -9.72
CA SER A 35 13.89 9.77 -10.68
C SER A 35 15.27 10.07 -10.09
N GLY A 36 16.32 9.54 -10.70
CA GLY A 36 17.71 9.77 -10.27
C GLY A 36 18.01 9.31 -8.84
N ALA A 37 18.83 10.08 -8.13
CA ALA A 37 19.31 9.74 -6.79
C ALA A 37 18.19 9.59 -5.74
N GLU A 38 17.14 10.42 -5.81
CA GLU A 38 16.00 10.31 -4.90
C GLU A 38 15.31 8.95 -5.04
N ARG A 39 15.21 8.43 -6.27
CA ARG A 39 14.62 7.12 -6.52
C ARG A 39 15.42 6.00 -5.85
N ASP A 40 16.75 6.06 -5.92
CA ASP A 40 17.63 5.07 -5.30
C ASP A 40 17.55 5.12 -3.76
N GLU A 41 17.49 6.32 -3.19
CA GLU A 41 17.32 6.52 -1.74
C GLU A 41 15.97 5.97 -1.26
N LEU A 42 14.87 6.32 -1.94
CA LEU A 42 13.54 5.83 -1.60
C LEU A 42 13.41 4.31 -1.76
N ARG A 43 14.09 3.72 -2.76
CA ARG A 43 14.17 2.26 -2.91
C ARG A 43 14.85 1.63 -1.69
N ALA A 44 15.97 2.19 -1.23
CA ALA A 44 16.66 1.67 -0.06
C ALA A 44 15.79 1.74 1.20
N VAL A 45 15.08 2.86 1.41
CA VAL A 45 14.13 3.03 2.52
C VAL A 45 12.98 2.03 2.42
N TYR A 46 12.39 1.87 1.25
CA TYR A 46 11.29 0.94 1.00
C TYR A 46 11.69 -0.51 1.29
N LEU A 47 12.83 -0.96 0.75
CA LEU A 47 13.33 -2.32 0.97
C LEU A 47 13.71 -2.57 2.44
N GLY A 48 14.30 -1.57 3.10
CA GLY A 48 14.55 -1.62 4.55
C GLY A 48 13.26 -1.77 5.34
N GLY A 49 12.22 -0.98 4.99
CA GLY A 49 10.90 -1.04 5.62
C GLY A 49 10.23 -2.41 5.45
N LEU A 50 10.27 -2.99 4.25
CA LEU A 50 9.79 -4.35 3.99
C LEU A 50 10.50 -5.40 4.85
N SER A 51 11.83 -5.32 4.93
CA SER A 51 12.62 -6.25 5.75
C SER A 51 12.27 -6.15 7.23
N LEU A 52 12.12 -4.93 7.76
CA LEU A 52 11.73 -4.72 9.16
C LEU A 52 10.29 -5.21 9.42
N ALA A 53 9.36 -4.95 8.50
CA ALA A 53 7.98 -5.43 8.60
C ALA A 53 7.89 -6.96 8.57
N ASP A 54 8.71 -7.63 7.76
CA ASP A 54 8.79 -9.09 7.74
C ASP A 54 9.39 -9.64 9.04
N GLN A 55 10.47 -9.06 9.57
CA GLN A 55 11.06 -9.47 10.86
C GLN A 55 10.04 -9.42 11.99
N GLU A 56 9.24 -8.35 12.07
CA GLU A 56 8.17 -8.22 13.06
C GLU A 56 7.07 -9.26 12.84
N PHE A 57 6.69 -9.54 11.59
CA PHE A 57 5.74 -10.60 11.28
C PHE A 57 6.26 -11.99 11.71
N GLN A 58 7.52 -12.33 11.39
CA GLN A 58 8.11 -13.59 11.80
C GLN A 58 8.17 -13.73 13.33
N ARG A 59 8.47 -12.63 14.05
CA ARG A 59 8.42 -12.61 15.52
C ARG A 59 7.01 -12.89 16.04
N ARG A 60 5.98 -12.25 15.46
CA ARG A 60 4.58 -12.53 15.83
C ARG A 60 4.20 -13.98 15.57
N CYS A 61 4.65 -14.58 14.47
CA CYS A 61 4.43 -16.00 14.19
C CYS A 61 5.12 -16.90 15.22
N ALA A 62 6.38 -16.63 15.57
CA ALA A 62 7.12 -17.40 16.56
C ALA A 62 6.46 -17.36 17.95
N LEU A 63 5.78 -16.27 18.28
CA LEU A 63 5.02 -16.10 19.52
C LEU A 63 3.58 -16.63 19.45
N GLY A 64 3.13 -17.16 18.31
CA GLY A 64 1.75 -17.62 18.14
C GLY A 64 0.70 -16.49 18.09
N HIS A 65 1.11 -15.26 17.79
CA HIS A 65 0.26 -14.07 17.74
C HIS A 65 -0.14 -13.67 16.30
N SER A 66 0.13 -14.51 15.31
CA SER A 66 -0.29 -14.30 13.92
C SER A 66 -1.70 -14.83 13.67
N ARG A 67 -2.47 -14.11 12.87
CA ARG A 67 -3.79 -14.48 12.32
C ARG A 67 -3.63 -14.97 10.88
N ASP A 68 -4.65 -15.63 10.36
CA ASP A 68 -4.64 -16.18 8.99
C ASP A 68 -4.49 -15.09 7.91
N GLU A 69 -4.97 -13.88 8.19
CA GLU A 69 -4.86 -12.72 7.31
C GLU A 69 -3.54 -11.95 7.49
N ASP A 70 -2.71 -12.32 8.47
CA ASP A 70 -1.38 -11.75 8.59
C ASP A 70 -0.45 -12.37 7.55
N GLY A 71 0.41 -11.53 6.99
CA GLY A 71 1.32 -11.91 5.94
C GLY A 71 2.38 -10.84 5.71
N PRO A 72 3.38 -11.12 4.86
CA PRO A 72 4.33 -10.13 4.40
C PRO A 72 3.58 -8.91 3.87
N LEU A 73 4.05 -7.73 4.29
CA LEU A 73 3.50 -6.46 3.84
C LEU A 73 4.03 -6.18 2.44
N GLN A 74 3.19 -5.66 1.54
CA GLN A 74 3.62 -5.15 0.24
C GLN A 74 2.81 -3.91 -0.15
N ALA A 75 3.41 -3.02 -0.94
CA ALA A 75 2.71 -1.86 -1.49
C ALA A 75 2.01 -2.23 -2.80
N LEU A 76 0.88 -1.60 -3.09
CA LEU A 76 0.21 -1.77 -4.37
C LEU A 76 0.81 -0.84 -5.42
N PRO A 77 1.31 -1.35 -6.55
CA PRO A 77 1.73 -0.53 -7.66
C PRO A 77 0.54 0.19 -8.30
N VAL A 78 0.76 1.40 -8.80
CA VAL A 78 -0.25 2.08 -9.62
C VAL A 78 -0.44 1.40 -10.98
N GLY A 79 0.57 0.65 -11.44
CA GLY A 79 0.59 0.05 -12.75
C GLY A 79 1.04 1.04 -13.82
N SER A 80 0.37 1.05 -14.97
CA SER A 80 0.72 1.96 -16.07
C SER A 80 0.33 3.40 -15.75
N PHE A 81 1.26 4.34 -15.94
CA PHE A 81 0.97 5.78 -15.86
C PHE A 81 0.10 6.29 -17.02
N ASP A 82 -0.05 5.49 -18.09
CA ASP A 82 -0.96 5.80 -19.18
C ASP A 82 -2.42 5.52 -18.81
N ASP A 83 -2.67 4.67 -17.80
CA ASP A 83 -4.03 4.40 -17.29
C ASP A 83 -4.62 5.68 -16.66
N PRO A 84 -5.72 6.23 -17.22
CA PRO A 84 -6.37 7.42 -16.67
C PRO A 84 -6.82 7.23 -15.22
N LEU A 85 -7.24 6.02 -14.84
CA LEU A 85 -7.60 5.70 -13.46
C LEU A 85 -6.36 5.78 -12.56
N GLY A 86 -5.23 5.24 -12.99
CA GLY A 86 -3.96 5.34 -12.26
C GLY A 86 -3.56 6.79 -11.97
N ARG A 87 -3.70 7.68 -12.97
CA ARG A 87 -3.44 9.12 -12.82
C ARG A 87 -4.38 9.79 -11.82
N ALA A 88 -5.69 9.54 -11.93
CA ALA A 88 -6.67 10.09 -10.99
C ALA A 88 -6.41 9.66 -9.53
N LEU A 89 -5.92 8.43 -9.32
CA LEU A 89 -5.55 7.93 -8.00
C LEU A 89 -4.30 8.61 -7.45
N ILE A 90 -3.30 8.87 -8.31
CA ILE A 90 -2.11 9.63 -7.91
C ILE A 90 -2.50 11.06 -7.51
N GLU A 91 -3.30 11.74 -8.33
CA GLU A 91 -3.79 13.10 -8.06
C GLU A 91 -4.61 13.16 -6.78
N GLY A 92 -5.45 12.14 -6.53
CA GLY A 92 -6.22 12.00 -5.29
C GLY A 92 -5.40 11.53 -4.08
N GLN A 93 -4.07 11.36 -4.22
CA GLN A 93 -3.18 10.82 -3.19
C GLN A 93 -3.71 9.50 -2.58
N ILE A 94 -4.25 8.64 -3.45
CA ILE A 94 -4.76 7.32 -3.09
C ILE A 94 -3.65 6.30 -3.30
N MET A 95 -3.42 5.52 -2.25
CA MET A 95 -2.34 4.55 -2.15
C MET A 95 -2.91 3.26 -1.56
N GLY A 96 -2.17 2.17 -1.68
CA GLY A 96 -2.60 0.93 -1.08
C GLY A 96 -1.45 0.02 -0.70
N TRP A 97 -1.77 -0.93 0.15
CA TRP A 97 -0.92 -2.03 0.58
C TRP A 97 -1.73 -3.32 0.62
N ALA A 98 -1.06 -4.45 0.52
CA ALA A 98 -1.65 -5.75 0.73
C ALA A 98 -0.86 -6.56 1.75
N ARG A 99 -1.55 -7.49 2.41
CA ARG A 99 -0.98 -8.63 3.11
C ARG A 99 -1.60 -9.88 2.53
N VAL A 100 -0.74 -10.83 2.18
CA VAL A 100 -1.15 -12.14 1.68
C VAL A 100 -0.96 -13.13 2.80
N GLY A 101 -2.07 -13.68 3.29
CA GLY A 101 -2.09 -14.68 4.35
C GLY A 101 -1.28 -15.93 4.00
N ARG A 102 -1.21 -16.86 4.95
CA ARG A 102 -0.54 -18.16 4.75
C ARG A 102 -1.56 -19.22 4.30
N GLY A 103 -1.08 -20.27 3.65
CA GLY A 103 -1.90 -21.43 3.26
C GLY A 103 -2.08 -21.58 1.74
N THR A 104 -2.77 -22.64 1.33
CA THR A 104 -3.00 -22.98 -0.10
C THR A 104 -3.99 -22.05 -0.80
N HIS A 105 -4.88 -21.42 -0.03
CA HIS A 105 -5.82 -20.40 -0.50
C HIS A 105 -5.71 -19.18 0.41
N PRO A 106 -4.62 -18.40 0.27
CA PRO A 106 -4.32 -17.36 1.23
C PRO A 106 -5.34 -16.22 1.13
N VAL A 107 -5.80 -15.77 2.30
CA VAL A 107 -6.64 -14.58 2.40
C VAL A 107 -5.80 -13.35 2.05
N VAL A 108 -6.27 -12.53 1.11
CA VAL A 108 -5.62 -11.25 0.83
C VAL A 108 -6.41 -10.14 1.50
N VAL A 109 -5.72 -9.39 2.35
CA VAL A 109 -6.23 -8.14 2.91
C VAL A 109 -5.56 -6.99 2.21
N VAL A 110 -6.37 -6.11 1.65
CA VAL A 110 -5.92 -4.88 1.02
C VAL A 110 -6.30 -3.71 1.90
N GLY A 111 -5.37 -2.82 2.18
CA GLY A 111 -5.65 -1.51 2.76
C GLY A 111 -5.47 -0.43 1.72
N LEU A 112 -6.47 0.41 1.57
CA LEU A 112 -6.42 1.67 0.83
C LEU A 112 -6.22 2.82 1.82
N MET A 113 -5.42 3.79 1.42
CA MET A 113 -5.17 5.01 2.17
C MET A 113 -5.30 6.21 1.25
N ARG A 114 -5.94 7.26 1.75
CA ARG A 114 -6.05 8.55 1.07
C ARG A 114 -5.47 9.62 1.99
N LEU A 115 -4.45 10.32 1.51
CA LEU A 115 -3.89 11.48 2.20
C LEU A 115 -4.72 12.71 1.81
N LEU A 116 -5.23 13.44 2.80
CA LEU A 116 -6.05 14.63 2.54
C LEU A 116 -5.17 15.84 2.19
N PRO A 117 -5.75 16.91 1.61
CA PRO A 117 -5.00 18.09 1.18
C PRO A 117 -4.18 18.77 2.28
N ASP A 118 -4.52 18.56 3.56
CA ASP A 118 -3.75 19.06 4.71
C ASP A 118 -2.40 18.33 4.91
N GLN A 119 -2.10 17.31 4.10
CA GLN A 119 -0.90 16.48 4.11
C GLN A 119 -0.64 15.80 5.47
N ARG A 120 -1.70 15.61 6.28
CA ARG A 120 -1.59 15.04 7.63
C ARG A 120 -2.68 14.03 7.90
N THR A 121 -3.92 14.38 7.54
CA THR A 121 -5.08 13.53 7.78
C THR A 121 -5.10 12.41 6.75
N ARG A 122 -5.30 11.19 7.26
CA ARG A 122 -5.32 9.96 6.46
C ARG A 122 -6.65 9.26 6.67
N GLU A 123 -7.37 9.04 5.58
CA GLU A 123 -8.52 8.15 5.55
C GLU A 123 -8.07 6.76 5.10
N ARG A 124 -8.68 5.72 5.67
CA ARG A 124 -8.30 4.33 5.41
C ARG A 124 -9.52 3.49 5.15
N LEU A 125 -9.40 2.56 4.22
CA LEU A 125 -10.41 1.54 3.94
C LEU A 125 -9.72 0.18 3.84
N ARG A 126 -10.23 -0.82 4.55
CA ARG A 126 -9.74 -2.20 4.42
C ARG A 126 -10.73 -3.01 3.59
N LEU A 127 -10.21 -3.74 2.62
CA LEU A 127 -10.91 -4.60 1.68
C LEU A 127 -10.39 -6.03 1.78
N ARG A 128 -11.22 -6.98 1.36
CA ARG A 128 -10.77 -8.35 1.07
C ARG A 128 -10.60 -8.50 -0.43
N ASP A 129 -9.59 -9.26 -0.82
CA ASP A 129 -9.34 -9.61 -2.21
C ASP A 129 -8.91 -11.08 -2.29
N SER A 130 -8.71 -11.59 -3.50
CA SER A 130 -8.23 -12.95 -3.72
C SER A 130 -6.81 -12.96 -4.26
N ALA A 131 -5.98 -13.86 -3.73
CA ALA A 131 -4.74 -14.24 -4.39
C ALA A 131 -5.04 -15.02 -5.68
N ASP A 132 -4.02 -15.16 -6.53
CA ASP A 132 -4.05 -16.06 -7.66
C ASP A 132 -4.43 -17.49 -7.19
N PRO A 133 -5.46 -18.13 -7.75
CA PRO A 133 -5.97 -19.41 -7.25
C PRO A 133 -5.02 -20.59 -7.51
N LEU A 134 -4.08 -20.46 -8.44
CA LEU A 134 -3.11 -21.52 -8.78
C LEU A 134 -1.78 -21.32 -8.06
N LEU A 135 -1.34 -20.07 -7.92
CA LEU A 135 -0.02 -19.70 -7.41
C LEU A 135 -0.05 -19.19 -5.97
N GLY A 136 -1.21 -18.80 -5.45
CA GLY A 136 -1.35 -18.17 -4.13
C GLY A 136 -0.68 -16.79 -4.03
N THR A 137 -0.27 -16.20 -5.15
CA THR A 137 0.42 -14.91 -5.21
C THR A 137 -0.56 -13.76 -5.42
N PHE A 138 -0.23 -12.57 -4.91
CA PHE A 138 -1.02 -11.36 -5.17
C PHE A 138 -0.14 -10.30 -5.86
N THR A 139 -0.45 -10.02 -7.12
CA THR A 139 0.33 -9.10 -7.98
C THR A 139 -0.53 -7.97 -8.55
N SER A 140 -1.73 -7.76 -8.00
CA SER A 140 -2.64 -6.74 -8.52
C SER A 140 -2.15 -5.33 -8.26
N THR A 141 -2.44 -4.47 -9.22
CA THR A 141 -2.26 -3.02 -9.13
C THR A 141 -3.42 -2.36 -8.37
N LEU A 142 -3.19 -1.14 -7.90
CA LEU A 142 -4.18 -0.32 -7.23
C LEU A 142 -5.45 -0.08 -8.09
N PRO A 143 -5.36 0.24 -9.40
CA PRO A 143 -6.53 0.31 -10.28
C PRO A 143 -7.31 -1.01 -10.38
N GLU A 144 -6.63 -2.16 -10.51
CA GLU A 144 -7.30 -3.47 -10.61
C GLU A 144 -8.07 -3.83 -9.34
N VAL A 145 -7.45 -3.61 -8.17
CA VAL A 145 -8.13 -3.77 -6.88
C VAL A 145 -9.38 -2.90 -6.82
N LEU A 146 -9.27 -1.62 -7.20
CA LEU A 146 -10.41 -0.71 -7.15
C LEU A 146 -11.51 -1.09 -8.13
N ARG A 147 -11.18 -1.54 -9.35
CA ARG A 147 -12.17 -2.04 -10.31
C ARG A 147 -12.94 -3.24 -9.76
N ARG A 148 -12.24 -4.22 -9.15
CA ARG A 148 -12.89 -5.38 -8.50
C ARG A 148 -13.78 -4.95 -7.33
N ALA A 149 -13.25 -4.11 -6.46
CA ALA A 149 -13.97 -3.58 -5.30
C ALA A 149 -15.21 -2.74 -5.71
N TRP A 150 -15.12 -2.05 -6.85
CA TRP A 150 -16.24 -1.30 -7.41
C TRP A 150 -17.26 -2.20 -8.08
N ALA A 151 -16.87 -3.34 -8.66
CA ALA A 151 -17.81 -4.27 -9.27
C ALA A 151 -18.78 -4.87 -8.24
N ASP A 152 -18.31 -5.16 -7.03
CA ASP A 152 -19.14 -5.66 -5.92
C ASP A 152 -20.01 -4.55 -5.28
N ALA A 153 -21.31 -4.78 -5.14
CA ALA A 153 -22.26 -3.74 -4.71
C ALA A 153 -22.05 -3.30 -3.26
N GLU A 154 -21.73 -4.24 -2.36
CA GLU A 154 -21.49 -3.93 -0.95
C GLU A 154 -20.19 -3.12 -0.77
N THR A 155 -19.14 -3.55 -1.47
CA THR A 155 -17.84 -2.91 -1.40
C THR A 155 -17.83 -1.55 -2.11
N ARG A 156 -18.56 -1.40 -3.22
CA ARG A 156 -18.70 -0.14 -3.96
C ARG A 156 -19.15 1.00 -3.06
N ALA A 157 -20.15 0.80 -2.21
CA ALA A 157 -20.64 1.84 -1.30
C ALA A 157 -19.57 2.29 -0.29
N LYS A 158 -18.74 1.35 0.19
CA LYS A 158 -17.61 1.64 1.09
C LYS A 158 -16.52 2.42 0.37
N VAL A 159 -16.19 2.02 -0.86
CA VAL A 159 -15.20 2.69 -1.71
C VAL A 159 -15.66 4.11 -2.06
N GLN A 160 -16.92 4.30 -2.45
CA GLN A 160 -17.49 5.63 -2.71
C GLN A 160 -17.35 6.56 -1.51
N ARG A 161 -17.66 6.08 -0.30
CA ARG A 161 -17.50 6.86 0.93
C ARG A 161 -16.04 7.23 1.19
N PHE A 162 -15.12 6.27 1.01
CA PHE A 162 -13.68 6.48 1.17
C PHE A 162 -13.10 7.50 0.17
N LEU A 163 -13.57 7.47 -1.08
CA LEU A 163 -13.11 8.41 -2.10
C LEU A 163 -13.66 9.83 -1.90
N GLY A 164 -14.78 9.96 -1.18
CA GLY A 164 -15.43 11.25 -0.93
C GLY A 164 -15.72 11.99 -2.23
N THR A 165 -15.19 13.20 -2.37
CA THR A 165 -15.36 14.05 -3.56
C THR A 165 -14.76 13.44 -4.84
N HIS A 166 -13.80 12.52 -4.73
CA HIS A 166 -13.18 11.86 -5.89
C HIS A 166 -14.01 10.70 -6.44
N ALA A 167 -15.08 10.29 -5.74
CA ALA A 167 -15.88 9.12 -6.12
C ALA A 167 -16.50 9.23 -7.53
N SER A 168 -16.91 10.44 -7.93
CA SER A 168 -17.51 10.68 -9.26
C SER A 168 -16.48 10.49 -10.39
N VAL A 169 -15.29 11.08 -10.23
CA VAL A 169 -14.19 10.98 -11.22
C VAL A 169 -13.71 9.54 -11.32
N VAL A 170 -13.37 8.93 -10.18
CA VAL A 170 -12.89 7.54 -10.14
C VAL A 170 -13.95 6.58 -10.67
N GLY A 171 -15.22 6.78 -10.29
CA GLY A 171 -16.33 5.95 -10.77
C GLY A 171 -16.49 6.00 -12.28
N GLY A 172 -16.41 7.19 -12.89
CA GLY A 172 -16.50 7.36 -14.35
C GLY A 172 -15.30 6.80 -15.14
N LEU A 173 -14.17 6.52 -14.48
CA LEU A 173 -12.99 5.90 -15.08
C LEU A 173 -12.94 4.37 -14.87
N ILE A 174 -13.80 3.84 -13.99
CA ILE A 174 -13.93 2.39 -13.74
C ILE A 174 -14.97 1.75 -14.66
N THR A 175 -16.05 2.48 -14.97
CA THR A 175 -17.14 2.06 -15.86
C THR A 175 -16.76 2.16 -17.33
#